data_AF-A0A6N7G3S8-F1
#
_entry.id   AF-A0A6N7G3S8-F1
#
_cell.length_a   1.000
_cell.length_b   1.000
_cell.length_c   1.000
_cell.angle_alpha   90.00
_cell.angle_beta   90.00
_cell.angle_gamma   90.00
#
_symmetry.space_group_name_H-M   'P 1'
#
loop_
_entity.id
_entity.type
_entity.pdbx_description
1 polymer ?
#
loop_
_entity_poly.entity_id
_entity_poly.type
_entity_poly.pdbx_seq_one_letter_code
_entity_poly.pdbx_strand_id
1 'polypeptide(L)'
;MPRQRLAHVVVAVVGEVRVPLRDLPIAVLNGDIHGSFWDTAGSSLVAWSGETAGDRIVRLCDEESVPLRGVGDMSDTAAMGPQRIDTLLNLLDECAKVDMGILGNDRDALRLVYLARSGFYNRSVALALDYANGEVAPAFEPTEDDRLIRNDVAVKRPRGGSYRAVRQGGPLSVDEIGRYDTAPTINVASDDQLPDQAHWRLHVGTVDEPRYPVITVRVHALDAATAADALEVRVGDRITISNLPKWLPPGDADLLVQGIRERYGDTERVLRFLCVPASPWDAVVVGETKVDTAGSELDSGISDSATSMDVATTVGEDWTTDSGEFPFDVEVGGEEITISDIGSAVDGVQTFTISERSVNGITKSHDTGTGVRIARKHRAVVWL
;
A
#
# COMPACT_ATOMS: atom_id res chain seq x y z
N MET A 1 -33.49 30.43 -54.06
CA MET A 1 -32.09 30.19 -53.66
C MET A 1 -31.73 31.13 -52.51
N PRO A 2 -31.65 30.66 -51.26
CA PRO A 2 -31.16 31.50 -50.16
C PRO A 2 -29.64 31.36 -50.03
N ARG A 3 -28.97 32.50 -49.87
CA ARG A 3 -27.50 32.63 -49.70
C ARG A 3 -27.06 31.93 -48.40
N GLN A 4 -26.12 30.99 -48.50
CA GLN A 4 -25.41 30.46 -47.33
C GLN A 4 -24.55 31.55 -46.69
N ARG A 5 -24.69 31.76 -45.38
CA ARG A 5 -23.75 32.54 -44.60
C ARG A 5 -22.59 31.63 -44.21
N LEU A 6 -21.41 31.90 -44.76
CA LEU A 6 -20.14 31.33 -44.31
C LEU A 6 -19.77 32.01 -42.99
N ALA A 7 -19.66 31.23 -41.91
CA ALA A 7 -19.01 31.69 -40.68
C ALA A 7 -17.50 31.51 -40.86
N HIS A 8 -16.77 32.62 -40.85
CA HIS A 8 -15.31 32.62 -40.81
C HIS A 8 -14.86 32.46 -39.36
N VAL A 9 -14.17 31.36 -39.06
CA VAL A 9 -13.36 31.22 -37.85
C VAL A 9 -11.90 31.31 -38.27
N VAL A 10 -11.24 32.39 -37.87
CA VAL A 10 -9.80 32.57 -38.10
C VAL A 10 -9.08 31.86 -36.96
N VAL A 11 -8.41 30.74 -37.27
CA VAL A 11 -7.43 30.11 -36.39
C VAL A 11 -6.06 30.30 -37.03
N ALA A 12 -5.18 31.01 -36.35
CA ALA A 12 -3.84 31.27 -36.80
C ALA A 12 -2.89 30.16 -36.33
N VAL A 13 -2.69 29.09 -37.13
CA VAL A 13 -1.44 28.31 -37.22
C VAL A 13 -1.35 27.74 -38.64
N VAL A 14 -0.13 27.72 -39.18
CA VAL A 14 0.28 27.44 -40.56
C VAL A 14 -0.19 26.08 -41.09
N GLY A 15 -1.05 26.08 -42.13
CA GLY A 15 -1.39 24.92 -42.97
C GLY A 15 -2.88 24.60 -43.05
N GLU A 16 -3.54 24.96 -44.16
CA GLU A 16 -4.93 24.56 -44.43
C GLU A 16 -5.02 23.07 -44.82
N VAL A 17 -5.68 22.24 -44.00
CA VAL A 17 -6.22 20.94 -44.44
C VAL A 17 -7.73 21.11 -44.66
N ARG A 18 -8.18 20.95 -45.91
CA ARG A 18 -9.60 20.99 -46.28
C ARG A 18 -10.15 19.56 -46.38
N VAL A 19 -11.07 19.20 -45.49
CA VAL A 19 -11.82 17.95 -45.56
C VAL A 19 -13.25 18.26 -46.05
N PRO A 20 -13.72 17.67 -47.16
CA PRO A 20 -15.06 17.91 -47.68
C PRO A 20 -16.13 17.24 -46.81
N LEU A 21 -16.93 18.07 -46.13
CA LEU A 21 -18.05 17.70 -45.26
C LEU A 21 -19.30 17.28 -46.06
N ARG A 22 -19.27 16.15 -46.78
CA ARG A 22 -20.47 15.73 -47.53
C ARG A 22 -21.29 14.57 -46.97
N ASP A 23 -20.76 13.65 -46.18
CA ASP A 23 -21.58 12.49 -45.75
C ASP A 23 -21.22 11.89 -44.37
N LEU A 24 -20.71 12.69 -43.41
CA LEU A 24 -20.55 12.21 -42.03
C LEU A 24 -21.73 12.70 -41.17
N PRO A 25 -22.43 11.82 -40.42
CA PRO A 25 -23.38 12.27 -39.42
C PRO A 25 -22.61 13.00 -38.31
N ILE A 26 -22.60 14.33 -38.36
CA ILE A 26 -22.08 15.17 -37.28
C ILE A 26 -23.17 15.23 -36.20
N ALA A 27 -22.95 14.51 -35.11
CA ALA A 27 -23.62 14.80 -33.85
C ALA A 27 -22.82 15.90 -33.13
N VAL A 28 -23.34 17.12 -33.11
CA VAL A 28 -22.86 18.14 -32.16
C VAL A 28 -23.60 17.89 -30.84
N LEU A 29 -22.95 17.17 -29.93
CA LEU A 29 -23.40 17.09 -28.54
C LEU A 29 -22.84 18.31 -27.81
N ASN A 30 -23.64 19.38 -27.71
CA ASN A 30 -23.42 20.41 -26.71
C ASN A 30 -23.89 19.83 -25.36
N GLY A 31 -22.95 19.29 -24.60
CA GLY A 31 -23.18 18.88 -23.22
C GLY A 31 -21.82 18.66 -22.57
N ASP A 32 -21.56 19.40 -21.50
CA ASP A 32 -20.36 19.27 -20.68
C ASP A 32 -20.21 17.83 -20.17
N ILE A 33 -19.28 17.08 -20.77
CA ILE A 33 -18.69 15.87 -20.22
C ILE A 33 -17.20 15.89 -20.57
N HIS A 34 -16.39 15.50 -19.59
CA HIS A 34 -14.94 15.51 -19.62
C HIS A 34 -14.38 14.83 -20.89
N GLY A 35 -13.66 15.59 -21.72
CA GLY A 35 -12.96 15.12 -22.92
C GLY A 35 -13.66 15.52 -24.24
N SER A 36 -13.01 16.35 -25.04
CA SER A 36 -13.46 16.64 -26.40
C SER A 36 -13.17 15.45 -27.33
N PHE A 37 -13.88 15.35 -28.45
CA PHE A 37 -13.56 14.37 -29.51
C PHE A 37 -12.08 14.39 -29.91
N TRP A 38 -11.44 15.57 -29.89
CA TRP A 38 -10.02 15.71 -30.22
C TRP A 38 -9.10 15.11 -29.17
N ASP A 39 -9.52 15.07 -27.91
CA ASP A 39 -8.77 14.42 -26.83
C ASP A 39 -8.84 12.89 -26.99
N THR A 40 -10.03 12.35 -27.23
CA THR A 40 -10.21 10.92 -27.52
C THR A 40 -9.45 10.50 -28.79
N ALA A 41 -9.60 11.26 -29.87
CA ALA A 41 -8.90 10.99 -31.13
C ALA A 41 -7.38 11.08 -30.95
N GLY A 42 -6.89 12.12 -30.27
CA GLY A 42 -5.47 12.29 -29.95
C GLY A 42 -4.90 11.12 -29.16
N SER A 43 -5.57 10.72 -28.08
CA SER A 43 -5.16 9.58 -27.25
C SER A 43 -5.15 8.28 -28.04
N SER A 44 -6.17 8.03 -28.87
CA SER A 44 -6.24 6.82 -29.69
C SER A 44 -5.08 6.70 -30.70
N LEU A 45 -4.62 7.83 -31.26
CA LEU A 45 -3.50 7.87 -32.22
C LEU A 45 -2.16 7.49 -31.60
N VAL A 46 -2.00 7.66 -30.28
CA VAL A 46 -0.81 7.25 -29.52
C VAL A 46 -1.06 5.97 -28.70
N ALA A 47 -2.12 5.23 -29.03
CA ALA A 47 -2.56 4.04 -28.31
C ALA A 47 -2.67 4.28 -26.78
N TRP A 48 -3.24 5.41 -26.40
CA TRP A 48 -3.51 5.79 -25.00
C TRP A 48 -2.27 5.91 -24.11
N SER A 49 -1.08 6.06 -24.70
CA SER A 49 0.16 6.25 -23.94
C SER A 49 0.07 7.46 -23.02
N GLY A 50 0.44 7.28 -21.75
CA GLY A 50 0.38 8.30 -20.70
C GLY A 50 -0.90 8.27 -19.86
N GLU A 51 -1.93 7.54 -20.29
CA GLU A 51 -3.12 7.27 -19.46
C GLU A 51 -2.75 6.49 -18.20
N THR A 52 -3.36 6.82 -17.06
CA THR A 52 -3.12 6.13 -15.80
C THR A 52 -3.70 4.72 -15.85
N ALA A 53 -3.16 3.79 -15.04
CA ALA A 53 -3.62 2.41 -15.03
C ALA A 53 -5.11 2.29 -14.60
N GLY A 54 -5.53 3.08 -13.62
CA GLY A 54 -6.90 3.13 -13.12
C GLY A 54 -7.87 3.72 -14.14
N ASP A 55 -7.54 4.86 -14.74
CA ASP A 55 -8.37 5.45 -15.80
C ASP A 55 -8.51 4.51 -17.00
N ARG A 56 -7.42 3.82 -17.37
CA ARG A 56 -7.44 2.80 -18.42
C ARG A 56 -8.38 1.64 -18.07
N ILE A 57 -8.38 1.17 -16.84
CA ILE A 57 -9.29 0.11 -16.37
C ILE A 57 -10.75 0.56 -16.48
N VAL A 58 -11.06 1.79 -16.03
CA VAL A 58 -12.40 2.38 -16.11
C VAL A 58 -12.85 2.43 -17.57
N ARG A 59 -12.03 3.01 -18.45
CA ARG A 59 -12.33 3.14 -19.88
C ARG A 59 -12.57 1.79 -20.56
N LEU A 60 -11.67 0.81 -20.34
CA LEU A 60 -11.80 -0.52 -20.95
C LEU A 60 -13.05 -1.25 -20.48
N CYS A 61 -13.42 -1.09 -19.20
CA CYS A 61 -14.66 -1.66 -18.68
C CYS A 61 -15.89 -0.97 -19.28
N ASP A 62 -15.89 0.35 -19.43
CA ASP A 62 -16.97 1.10 -20.07
C ASP A 62 -17.14 0.73 -21.55
N GLU A 63 -16.03 0.60 -22.30
CA GLU A 63 -16.02 0.18 -23.71
C GLU A 63 -16.68 -1.19 -23.90
N GLU A 64 -16.40 -2.14 -23.01
CA GLU A 64 -16.91 -3.52 -23.06
C GLU A 64 -18.20 -3.72 -22.26
N SER A 65 -18.79 -2.64 -21.72
CA SER A 65 -20.00 -2.68 -20.88
C SER A 65 -19.89 -3.62 -19.68
N VAL A 66 -18.72 -3.67 -19.05
CA VAL A 66 -18.45 -4.45 -17.84
C VAL A 66 -18.60 -3.55 -16.61
N PRO A 67 -19.55 -3.80 -15.71
CA PRO A 67 -19.68 -3.01 -14.49
C PRO A 67 -18.41 -3.11 -13.63
N LEU A 68 -17.92 -1.96 -13.19
CA LEU A 68 -16.71 -1.84 -12.38
C LEU A 68 -16.99 -1.05 -11.10
N ARG A 69 -16.36 -1.46 -10.00
CA ARG A 69 -16.18 -0.67 -8.79
C ARG A 69 -14.69 -0.42 -8.57
N GLY A 70 -14.27 0.83 -8.75
CA GLY A 70 -12.94 1.29 -8.33
C GLY A 70 -12.89 1.56 -6.82
N VAL A 71 -11.81 1.17 -6.16
CA VAL A 71 -11.50 1.48 -4.76
C VAL A 71 -10.11 2.13 -4.72
N GLY A 72 -10.00 3.28 -4.07
CA GLY A 72 -8.85 4.18 -4.18
C GLY A 72 -9.06 5.22 -5.30
N ASP A 73 -8.06 6.07 -5.51
CA ASP A 73 -8.08 7.07 -6.58
C ASP A 73 -7.54 6.44 -7.86
N MET A 74 -8.38 6.36 -8.89
CA MET A 74 -8.03 5.77 -10.19
C MET A 74 -7.07 6.66 -10.99
N SER A 75 -7.12 7.97 -10.75
CA SER A 75 -6.27 8.96 -11.40
C SER A 75 -4.90 9.11 -10.73
N ASP A 76 -4.77 8.70 -9.47
CA ASP A 76 -3.49 8.54 -8.75
C ASP A 76 -2.92 7.12 -8.91
N THR A 77 -2.82 6.66 -10.16
CA THR A 77 -2.17 5.40 -10.51
C THR A 77 -1.07 5.64 -11.52
N ALA A 78 -0.11 4.69 -11.63
CA ALA A 78 1.04 4.87 -12.49
C ALA A 78 0.63 5.04 -13.97
N ALA A 79 1.23 6.03 -14.64
CA ALA A 79 1.04 6.25 -16.07
C ALA A 79 1.53 5.06 -16.89
N MET A 80 0.71 4.62 -17.84
CA MET A 80 0.91 3.44 -18.67
C MET A 80 1.55 3.79 -20.01
N GLY A 81 2.30 2.84 -20.55
CA GLY A 81 2.76 2.87 -21.93
C GLY A 81 1.63 2.60 -22.93
N PRO A 82 1.96 2.54 -24.23
CA PRO A 82 0.98 2.28 -25.29
C PRO A 82 0.19 0.98 -25.03
N GLN A 83 -1.13 1.06 -25.18
CA GLN A 83 -2.04 -0.07 -25.11
C GLN A 83 -1.81 -1.00 -26.31
N ARG A 84 -1.67 -2.30 -26.04
CA ARG A 84 -1.54 -3.34 -27.07
C ARG A 84 -2.91 -3.86 -27.49
N ILE A 85 -2.99 -4.48 -28.67
CA ILE A 85 -4.18 -5.23 -29.07
C ILE A 85 -4.14 -6.56 -28.33
N ASP A 86 -5.03 -6.74 -27.36
CA ASP A 86 -5.13 -7.94 -26.53
C ASP A 86 -6.56 -8.12 -26.01
N THR A 87 -6.83 -9.21 -25.30
CA THR A 87 -8.10 -9.44 -24.62
C THR A 87 -8.30 -8.47 -23.45
N LEU A 88 -9.55 -8.10 -23.15
CA LEU A 88 -9.88 -7.22 -22.02
C LEU A 88 -9.17 -7.67 -20.73
N LEU A 89 -9.27 -8.94 -20.35
CA LEU A 89 -8.65 -9.45 -19.12
C LEU A 89 -7.12 -9.29 -19.11
N ASN A 90 -6.45 -9.49 -20.25
CA ASN A 90 -5.00 -9.26 -20.34
C ASN A 90 -4.64 -7.78 -20.20
N LEU A 91 -5.46 -6.87 -20.74
CA LEU A 91 -5.26 -5.43 -20.58
C LEU A 91 -5.50 -4.98 -19.14
N LEU A 92 -6.54 -5.49 -18.48
CA LEU A 92 -6.81 -5.20 -17.07
C LEU A 92 -5.69 -5.74 -16.16
N ASP A 93 -5.18 -6.94 -16.43
CA ASP A 93 -4.04 -7.51 -15.71
C ASP A 93 -2.75 -6.71 -15.97
N GLU A 94 -2.53 -6.20 -17.19
CA GLU A 94 -1.42 -5.29 -17.49
C GLU A 94 -1.48 -4.01 -16.64
N CYS A 95 -2.66 -3.41 -16.51
CA CYS A 95 -2.89 -2.23 -15.68
C CYS A 95 -2.65 -2.54 -14.19
N ALA A 96 -3.25 -3.62 -13.68
CA ALA A 96 -3.06 -4.07 -12.30
C ALA A 96 -1.59 -4.36 -11.98
N LYS A 97 -0.83 -4.93 -12.92
CA LYS A 97 0.61 -5.16 -12.76
C LYS A 97 1.41 -3.88 -12.65
N VAL A 98 1.09 -2.85 -13.44
CA VAL A 98 1.79 -1.56 -13.41
C VAL A 98 1.49 -0.82 -12.11
N ASP A 99 0.23 -0.77 -11.69
CA ASP A 99 -0.14 -0.11 -10.43
C ASP A 99 0.25 -0.93 -9.19
N MET A 100 0.34 -2.25 -9.31
CA MET A 100 0.33 -3.21 -8.18
C MET A 100 -0.97 -3.22 -7.38
N GLY A 101 -2.09 -2.94 -8.05
CA GLY A 101 -3.44 -3.09 -7.51
C GLY A 101 -3.94 -4.54 -7.55
N ILE A 102 -5.14 -4.77 -7.01
CA ILE A 102 -5.82 -6.07 -7.04
C ILE A 102 -7.08 -5.97 -7.90
N LEU A 103 -7.17 -6.86 -8.89
CA LEU A 103 -8.39 -7.09 -9.66
C LEU A 103 -9.15 -8.28 -9.06
N GLY A 104 -10.44 -8.10 -8.81
CA GLY A 104 -11.30 -9.12 -8.23
C GLY A 104 -12.75 -9.00 -8.67
N ASN A 105 -13.62 -9.77 -8.04
CA ASN A 105 -15.07 -9.71 -8.24
C ASN A 105 -15.73 -9.17 -6.98
N ASP A 106 -16.81 -8.43 -7.16
CA ASP A 106 -17.65 -8.05 -6.04
C ASP A 106 -18.44 -9.27 -5.55
N ARG A 107 -18.62 -9.37 -4.24
CA ARG A 107 -19.40 -10.44 -3.62
C ARG A 107 -20.90 -10.21 -3.76
N ASP A 108 -21.32 -8.95 -3.70
CA ASP A 108 -22.73 -8.58 -3.52
C ASP A 108 -23.39 -8.13 -4.83
N ALA A 109 -22.61 -8.02 -5.91
CA ALA A 109 -23.09 -7.62 -7.23
C ALA A 109 -22.25 -8.27 -8.34
N LEU A 110 -22.86 -8.48 -9.52
CA LEU A 110 -22.15 -8.93 -10.71
C LEU A 110 -21.36 -7.75 -11.32
N ARG A 111 -20.21 -7.44 -10.72
CA ARG A 111 -19.28 -6.41 -11.19
C ARG A 111 -17.84 -6.77 -10.85
N LEU A 112 -16.91 -6.26 -11.64
CA LEU A 112 -15.49 -6.28 -11.29
C LEU A 112 -15.22 -5.28 -10.17
N VAL A 113 -14.24 -5.59 -9.34
CA VAL A 113 -13.67 -4.66 -8.35
C VAL A 113 -12.21 -4.48 -8.71
N TYR A 114 -11.78 -3.23 -8.80
CA TYR A 114 -10.38 -2.89 -8.88
C TYR A 114 -9.98 -2.08 -7.64
N LEU A 115 -9.07 -2.63 -6.85
CA LEU A 115 -8.46 -1.94 -5.73
C LEU A 115 -7.11 -1.39 -6.20
N ALA A 116 -7.05 -0.07 -6.40
CA ALA A 116 -5.83 0.63 -6.75
C ALA A 116 -4.82 0.55 -5.60
N ARG A 117 -3.54 0.68 -5.95
CA ARG A 117 -2.43 0.67 -5.01
C ARG A 117 -2.61 1.69 -3.88
N SER A 118 -3.08 2.89 -4.22
CA SER A 118 -3.37 3.98 -3.28
C SER A 118 -4.39 3.58 -2.20
N GLY A 119 -5.29 2.64 -2.50
CA GLY A 119 -6.27 2.12 -1.56
C GLY A 119 -5.72 1.18 -0.48
N PHE A 120 -4.45 0.76 -0.57
CA PHE A 120 -3.79 -0.02 0.49
C PHE A 120 -3.18 0.86 1.58
N TYR A 121 -2.83 2.11 1.26
CA TYR A 121 -2.08 2.96 2.17
C TYR A 121 -2.87 3.31 3.41
N ASN A 122 -2.27 3.10 4.59
CA ASN A 122 -2.82 3.47 5.89
C ASN A 122 -4.28 3.01 6.08
N ARG A 123 -4.62 1.84 5.52
CA ARG A 123 -5.99 1.34 5.53
C ARG A 123 -6.46 1.09 6.97
N SER A 124 -7.70 1.48 7.25
CA SER A 124 -8.35 1.22 8.53
C SER A 124 -8.53 -0.28 8.77
N VAL A 125 -8.47 -0.70 10.03
CA VAL A 125 -8.74 -2.09 10.43
C VAL A 125 -10.21 -2.43 10.16
N ALA A 126 -10.46 -3.43 9.33
CA ALA A 126 -11.81 -3.92 9.00
C ALA A 126 -12.29 -5.02 9.95
N LEU A 127 -11.35 -5.76 10.56
CA LEU A 127 -11.63 -6.80 11.55
C LEU A 127 -10.49 -6.85 12.57
N ALA A 128 -10.82 -6.61 13.83
CA ALA A 128 -9.90 -6.81 14.95
C ALA A 128 -10.27 -8.12 15.64
N LEU A 129 -9.29 -9.00 15.82
CA LEU A 129 -9.45 -10.31 16.47
C LEU A 129 -8.58 -10.38 17.73
N ASP A 130 -9.06 -11.11 18.71
CA ASP A 130 -8.35 -11.43 19.94
C ASP A 130 -8.04 -12.94 20.01
N TYR A 131 -6.75 -13.27 20.00
CA TYR A 131 -6.32 -14.67 20.09
C TYR A 131 -6.69 -15.30 21.44
N ALA A 132 -6.55 -14.58 22.54
CA ALA A 132 -6.82 -15.07 23.89
C ALA A 132 -8.31 -15.34 24.13
N ASN A 133 -9.20 -14.60 23.45
CA ASN A 133 -10.65 -14.88 23.43
C ASN A 133 -11.05 -16.06 22.55
N GLY A 134 -10.10 -16.66 21.81
CA GLY A 134 -10.37 -17.80 20.93
C GLY A 134 -11.07 -17.44 19.62
N GLU A 135 -10.98 -16.18 19.20
CA GLU A 135 -11.59 -15.67 17.96
C GLU A 135 -10.86 -16.17 16.71
N VAL A 136 -9.59 -16.57 16.89
CA VAL A 136 -8.78 -17.25 15.88
C VAL A 136 -8.80 -18.75 16.14
N ALA A 137 -9.29 -19.51 15.16
CA ALA A 137 -9.32 -20.96 15.26
C ALA A 137 -7.93 -21.58 14.98
N PRO A 138 -7.55 -22.67 15.67
CA PRO A 138 -6.34 -23.42 15.34
C PRO A 138 -6.45 -24.10 13.97
N ALA A 139 -5.35 -24.32 13.24
CA ALA A 139 -3.96 -23.99 13.55
C ALA A 139 -3.63 -22.53 13.18
N PHE A 140 -2.97 -21.81 14.09
CA PHE A 140 -2.48 -20.45 13.91
C PHE A 140 -1.00 -20.42 14.29
N GLU A 141 -0.15 -20.57 13.28
CA GLU A 141 1.31 -20.59 13.42
C GLU A 141 1.93 -19.83 12.24
N PRO A 142 2.96 -18.99 12.48
CA PRO A 142 3.74 -18.40 11.41
C PRO A 142 4.33 -19.49 10.53
N THR A 143 4.40 -19.23 9.22
CA THR A 143 5.09 -20.13 8.30
C THR A 143 6.44 -19.55 7.91
N GLU A 144 7.51 -20.23 8.33
CA GLU A 144 8.87 -19.96 7.91
C GLU A 144 9.10 -20.50 6.50
N ASP A 145 8.85 -19.67 5.48
CA ASP A 145 9.26 -19.96 4.11
C ASP A 145 9.77 -18.70 3.39
N ASP A 146 10.44 -18.90 2.26
CA ASP A 146 11.08 -17.86 1.45
C ASP A 146 10.25 -17.49 0.20
N ARG A 147 9.00 -17.96 0.11
CA ARG A 147 8.24 -17.97 -1.16
C ARG A 147 7.95 -16.59 -1.70
N LEU A 148 7.74 -15.62 -0.82
CA LEU A 148 7.41 -14.23 -1.16
C LEU A 148 8.62 -13.30 -1.21
N ILE A 149 9.80 -13.77 -0.78
CA ILE A 149 11.00 -12.94 -0.69
C ILE A 149 11.50 -12.58 -2.09
N ARG A 150 11.73 -11.30 -2.35
CA ARG A 150 12.34 -10.79 -3.58
C ARG A 150 13.35 -9.72 -3.23
N ASN A 151 14.61 -10.10 -3.04
CA ASN A 151 15.69 -9.20 -2.64
C ASN A 151 16.56 -8.70 -3.82
N ASP A 152 16.19 -9.09 -5.04
CA ASP A 152 16.80 -8.66 -6.29
C ASP A 152 15.73 -8.50 -7.39
N VAL A 153 15.38 -7.27 -7.73
CA VAL A 153 14.27 -6.96 -8.62
C VAL A 153 14.79 -6.25 -9.88
N ALA A 154 14.67 -6.89 -11.03
CA ALA A 154 15.06 -6.35 -12.34
C ALA A 154 13.85 -6.05 -13.24
N VAL A 155 13.25 -4.87 -13.06
CA VAL A 155 12.06 -4.45 -13.81
C VAL A 155 12.44 -4.03 -15.24
N LYS A 156 11.60 -4.40 -16.22
CA LYS A 156 11.80 -4.09 -17.64
C LYS A 156 10.58 -3.42 -18.24
N ARG A 157 10.80 -2.47 -19.15
CA ARG A 157 9.74 -1.92 -19.98
C ARG A 157 9.69 -2.65 -21.33
N PRO A 158 8.50 -3.02 -21.87
CA PRO A 158 8.40 -3.56 -23.22
C PRO A 158 9.09 -2.66 -24.24
N ARG A 159 10.09 -3.20 -24.95
CA ARG A 159 10.91 -2.46 -25.94
C ARG A 159 11.55 -1.17 -25.38
N GLY A 160 11.78 -1.11 -24.07
CA GLY A 160 12.42 0.02 -23.39
C GLY A 160 13.61 -0.43 -22.54
N GLY A 161 13.92 0.35 -21.52
CA GLY A 161 15.00 0.08 -20.59
C GLY A 161 14.68 -1.00 -19.56
N SER A 162 15.65 -1.16 -18.66
CA SER A 162 15.53 -2.00 -17.48
C SER A 162 16.24 -1.34 -16.31
N TYR A 163 15.71 -1.51 -15.11
CA TYR A 163 16.35 -1.08 -13.87
C TYR A 163 16.41 -2.24 -12.88
N ARG A 164 17.50 -2.34 -12.11
CA ARG A 164 17.71 -3.41 -11.12
C ARG A 164 17.95 -2.80 -9.74
N ALA A 165 17.11 -3.17 -8.78
CA ALA A 165 17.27 -2.84 -7.36
C ALA A 165 17.66 -4.11 -6.60
N VAL A 166 18.69 -4.02 -5.74
CA VAL A 166 19.19 -5.16 -4.95
C VAL A 166 19.36 -4.73 -3.51
N ARG A 167 18.82 -5.52 -2.57
CA ARG A 167 19.07 -5.34 -1.15
C ARG A 167 20.35 -6.07 -0.77
N GLN A 168 21.43 -5.31 -0.57
CA GLN A 168 22.76 -5.88 -0.24
C GLN A 168 22.86 -6.22 1.26
N GLY A 169 22.47 -5.31 2.15
CA GLY A 169 22.56 -5.50 3.60
C GLY A 169 21.23 -5.56 4.36
N GLY A 170 21.31 -5.92 5.63
CA GLY A 170 20.19 -6.05 6.56
C GLY A 170 19.47 -7.41 6.48
N PRO A 171 18.39 -7.59 7.26
CA PRO A 171 17.61 -8.81 7.21
C PRO A 171 17.03 -9.05 5.80
N LEU A 172 16.97 -10.31 5.38
CA LEU A 172 16.49 -10.75 4.06
C LEU A 172 17.30 -10.23 2.85
N SER A 173 18.52 -9.74 3.05
CA SER A 173 19.38 -9.27 1.97
C SER A 173 20.06 -10.40 1.18
N VAL A 174 20.63 -10.06 0.02
CA VAL A 174 21.41 -11.01 -0.78
C VAL A 174 22.63 -11.53 -0.02
N ASP A 175 23.29 -10.66 0.78
CA ASP A 175 24.49 -11.03 1.52
C ASP A 175 24.17 -11.96 2.71
N GLU A 176 22.98 -11.84 3.30
CA GLU A 176 22.56 -12.62 4.48
C GLU A 176 21.90 -13.95 4.10
N ILE A 177 20.93 -13.95 3.18
CA ILE A 177 20.11 -15.15 2.87
C ILE A 177 20.28 -15.65 1.42
N GLY A 178 21.15 -15.02 0.63
CA GLY A 178 21.32 -15.36 -0.78
C GLY A 178 20.31 -14.66 -1.70
N ARG A 179 20.44 -14.91 -3.01
CA ARG A 179 19.72 -14.18 -4.05
C ARG A 179 18.36 -14.81 -4.37
N TYR A 180 17.30 -14.00 -4.26
CA TYR A 180 15.95 -14.31 -4.68
C TYR A 180 15.49 -13.28 -5.71
N ASP A 181 15.67 -13.60 -7.00
CA ASP A 181 15.49 -12.66 -8.09
C ASP A 181 14.10 -12.71 -8.74
N THR A 182 13.70 -11.59 -9.33
CA THR A 182 12.53 -11.49 -10.22
C THR A 182 12.77 -10.45 -11.28
N ALA A 183 12.20 -10.65 -12.48
CA ALA A 183 12.39 -9.75 -13.61
C ALA A 183 11.09 -9.46 -14.38
N PRO A 184 10.10 -8.81 -13.75
CA PRO A 184 8.82 -8.54 -14.40
C PRO A 184 8.98 -7.54 -15.55
N THR A 185 8.23 -7.77 -16.63
CA THR A 185 8.08 -6.80 -17.72
C THR A 185 6.77 -6.03 -17.51
N ILE A 186 6.83 -4.70 -17.35
CA ILE A 186 5.68 -3.84 -17.02
C ILE A 186 5.52 -2.69 -18.03
N ASN A 187 4.29 -2.39 -18.42
CA ASN A 187 3.98 -1.38 -19.44
C ASN A 187 3.85 0.02 -18.86
N VAL A 188 4.94 0.56 -18.31
CA VAL A 188 5.01 1.95 -17.81
C VAL A 188 5.18 2.95 -18.96
N ALA A 189 4.77 4.21 -18.79
CA ALA A 189 4.82 5.24 -19.83
C ALA A 189 6.27 5.56 -20.24
N SER A 190 7.18 5.75 -19.27
CA SER A 190 8.60 6.06 -19.49
C SER A 190 9.54 5.18 -18.66
N ASP A 191 10.83 5.17 -19.03
CA ASP A 191 11.87 4.45 -18.28
C ASP A 191 12.17 5.11 -16.91
N ASP A 192 11.79 6.38 -16.72
CA ASP A 192 11.96 7.12 -15.47
C ASP A 192 11.13 6.53 -14.32
N GLN A 193 10.08 5.75 -14.63
CA GLN A 193 9.26 5.03 -13.65
C GLN A 193 9.88 3.70 -13.19
N LEU A 194 10.92 3.20 -13.88
CA LEU A 194 11.52 1.89 -13.57
C LEU A 194 12.23 1.83 -12.21
N PRO A 195 12.95 2.88 -11.74
CA PRO A 195 13.52 2.90 -10.39
C PRO A 195 12.45 2.72 -9.31
N ASP A 196 11.38 3.50 -9.34
CA ASP A 196 10.30 3.42 -8.34
C ASP A 196 9.62 2.05 -8.36
N GLN A 197 9.37 1.49 -9.54
CA GLN A 197 8.81 0.15 -9.69
C GLN A 197 9.70 -0.95 -9.12
N ALA A 198 11.02 -0.85 -9.32
CA ALA A 198 11.96 -1.83 -8.80
C ALA A 198 12.11 -1.72 -7.28
N HIS A 199 12.29 -0.51 -6.75
CA HIS A 199 12.44 -0.26 -5.32
C HIS A 199 11.17 -0.57 -4.54
N TRP A 200 9.99 -0.23 -5.08
CA TRP A 200 8.72 -0.55 -4.43
C TRP A 200 8.47 -2.06 -4.33
N ARG A 201 8.80 -2.81 -5.38
CA ARG A 201 8.72 -4.29 -5.35
C ARG A 201 9.75 -4.92 -4.43
N LEU A 202 10.96 -4.37 -4.39
CA LEU A 202 12.01 -4.78 -3.47
C LEU A 202 11.58 -4.55 -2.02
N HIS A 203 10.97 -3.40 -1.74
CA HIS A 203 10.41 -3.02 -0.45
C HIS A 203 9.36 -4.03 0.03
N VAL A 204 8.31 -4.25 -0.75
CA VAL A 204 7.26 -5.25 -0.43
C VAL A 204 7.83 -6.66 -0.29
N GLY A 205 8.84 -7.01 -1.11
CA GLY A 205 9.47 -8.33 -1.13
C GLY A 205 10.53 -8.58 -0.06
N THR A 206 10.86 -7.59 0.78
CA THR A 206 11.91 -7.72 1.81
C THR A 206 11.45 -7.24 3.19
N VAL A 207 10.15 -7.38 3.47
CA VAL A 207 9.60 -7.16 4.81
C VAL A 207 10.00 -8.31 5.72
N ASP A 208 10.76 -7.97 6.77
CA ASP A 208 11.25 -8.89 7.78
C ASP A 208 10.24 -8.98 8.92
N GLU A 209 9.13 -9.67 8.65
CA GLU A 209 8.04 -9.89 9.61
C GLU A 209 7.51 -11.34 9.53
N PRO A 210 7.02 -11.89 10.65
CA PRO A 210 6.43 -13.22 10.66
C PRO A 210 5.25 -13.34 9.69
N ARG A 211 5.28 -14.34 8.83
CA ARG A 211 4.20 -14.55 7.86
C ARG A 211 3.11 -15.43 8.45
N TYR A 212 1.91 -14.86 8.59
CA TYR A 212 0.68 -15.57 8.95
C TYR A 212 -0.18 -15.79 7.69
N PRO A 213 0.09 -16.84 6.88
CA PRO A 213 -0.49 -16.95 5.55
C PRO A 213 -1.99 -17.25 5.55
N VAL A 214 -2.52 -17.85 6.62
CA VAL A 214 -3.93 -18.18 6.72
C VAL A 214 -4.45 -17.92 8.13
N ILE A 215 -5.45 -17.04 8.24
CA ILE A 215 -6.21 -16.82 9.46
C ILE A 215 -7.54 -17.53 9.34
N THR A 216 -7.84 -18.43 10.29
CA THR A 216 -9.09 -19.19 10.29
C THR A 216 -10.03 -18.64 11.34
N VAL A 217 -11.24 -18.26 10.94
CA VAL A 217 -12.29 -17.74 11.82
C VAL A 217 -13.50 -18.64 11.71
N ARG A 218 -14.02 -19.07 12.87
CA ARG A 218 -15.29 -19.80 12.97
C ARG A 218 -16.37 -18.79 13.34
N VAL A 219 -17.17 -18.37 12.36
CA VAL A 219 -18.16 -17.29 12.54
C VAL A 219 -19.14 -17.58 13.68
N HIS A 220 -19.51 -18.85 13.86
CA HIS A 220 -20.40 -19.31 14.92
C HIS A 220 -19.79 -19.28 16.34
N ALA A 221 -18.48 -19.11 16.46
CA ALA A 221 -17.76 -19.05 17.72
C ALA A 221 -17.48 -17.60 18.17
N LEU A 222 -17.76 -16.62 17.31
CA LEU A 222 -17.61 -15.20 17.59
C LEU A 222 -18.88 -14.61 18.23
N ASP A 223 -18.74 -13.48 18.91
CA ASP A 223 -19.88 -12.65 19.26
C ASP A 223 -20.53 -12.04 17.99
N ALA A 224 -21.73 -11.48 18.14
CA ALA A 224 -22.52 -11.00 17.01
C ALA A 224 -21.88 -9.83 16.23
N ALA A 225 -21.13 -8.95 16.90
CA ALA A 225 -20.50 -7.81 16.26
C ALA A 225 -19.27 -8.26 15.46
N THR A 226 -18.35 -8.99 16.11
CA THR A 226 -17.15 -9.52 15.44
C THR A 226 -17.52 -10.49 14.32
N ALA A 227 -18.59 -11.27 14.48
CA ALA A 227 -19.12 -12.12 13.41
C ALA A 227 -19.60 -11.30 12.21
N ALA A 228 -20.29 -10.16 12.43
CA ALA A 228 -20.74 -9.29 11.36
C ALA A 228 -19.55 -8.66 10.62
N ASP A 229 -18.55 -8.17 11.35
CA ASP A 229 -17.32 -7.59 10.77
C ASP A 229 -16.54 -8.63 9.96
N ALA A 230 -16.39 -9.85 10.50
CA ALA A 230 -15.73 -10.94 9.79
C ALA A 230 -16.44 -11.31 8.48
N LEU A 231 -17.76 -11.18 8.45
CA LEU A 231 -18.57 -11.37 7.25
C LEU A 231 -18.50 -10.18 6.29
N GLU A 232 -18.04 -9.00 6.70
CA GLU A 232 -17.85 -7.86 5.82
C GLU A 232 -16.41 -7.69 5.30
N VAL A 233 -15.48 -8.54 5.73
CA VAL A 233 -14.12 -8.55 5.17
C VAL A 233 -14.13 -8.83 3.66
N ARG A 234 -13.41 -8.01 2.89
CA ARG A 234 -13.14 -8.16 1.46
C ARG A 234 -11.63 -8.32 1.21
N VAL A 235 -11.28 -8.71 -0.02
CA VAL A 235 -9.87 -8.72 -0.46
C VAL A 235 -9.33 -7.29 -0.45
N GLY A 236 -8.14 -7.12 0.10
CA GLY A 236 -7.47 -5.85 0.31
C GLY A 236 -7.74 -5.21 1.67
N ASP A 237 -8.67 -5.74 2.47
CA ASP A 237 -8.91 -5.24 3.82
C ASP A 237 -7.81 -5.63 4.80
N ARG A 238 -7.62 -4.76 5.79
CA ARG A 238 -6.67 -4.94 6.88
C ARG A 238 -7.35 -5.62 8.06
N ILE A 239 -6.70 -6.63 8.63
CA ILE A 239 -7.14 -7.34 9.83
C ILE A 239 -6.01 -7.35 10.86
N THR A 240 -6.34 -7.25 12.15
CA THR A 240 -5.37 -7.31 13.24
C THR A 240 -5.69 -8.46 14.19
N ILE A 241 -4.65 -9.03 14.81
CA ILE A 241 -4.79 -10.06 15.84
C ILE A 241 -3.94 -9.64 17.03
N SER A 242 -4.61 -9.35 18.15
CA SER A 242 -3.97 -8.99 19.40
C SER A 242 -3.85 -10.17 20.36
N ASN A 243 -3.19 -9.93 21.50
CA ASN A 243 -3.05 -10.89 22.59
C ASN A 243 -2.43 -12.23 22.15
N LEU A 244 -1.43 -12.14 21.25
CA LEU A 244 -0.71 -13.31 20.78
C LEU A 244 0.00 -14.03 21.93
N PRO A 245 0.06 -15.37 21.89
CA PRO A 245 0.69 -16.14 22.93
C PRO A 245 2.21 -15.94 22.93
N LYS A 246 2.84 -16.03 24.10
CA LYS A 246 4.27 -15.71 24.32
C LYS A 246 5.29 -16.54 23.51
N TRP A 247 4.87 -17.64 22.90
CA TRP A 247 5.72 -18.46 22.04
C TRP A 247 5.75 -17.97 20.58
N LEU A 248 4.84 -17.06 20.21
CA LEU A 248 4.90 -16.36 18.94
C LEU A 248 5.74 -15.09 19.07
N PRO A 249 6.21 -14.54 17.94
CA PRO A 249 6.83 -13.23 17.91
C PRO A 249 5.95 -12.19 18.64
N PRO A 250 6.56 -11.31 19.45
CA PRO A 250 5.83 -10.32 20.24
C PRO A 250 5.16 -9.27 19.35
N GLY A 251 4.13 -8.60 19.90
CA GLY A 251 3.32 -7.62 19.19
C GLY A 251 2.08 -8.23 18.51
N ASP A 252 1.26 -7.37 17.94
CA ASP A 252 0.05 -7.76 17.22
C ASP A 252 0.40 -8.23 15.80
N ALA A 253 -0.35 -9.21 15.27
CA ALA A 253 -0.26 -9.55 13.85
C ALA A 253 -1.11 -8.57 13.04
N ASP A 254 -0.48 -7.82 12.13
CA ASP A 254 -1.15 -6.86 11.26
C ASP A 254 -1.05 -7.30 9.79
N LEU A 255 -2.21 -7.54 9.18
CA LEU A 255 -2.31 -8.36 7.97
C LEU A 255 -3.25 -7.73 6.94
N LEU A 256 -2.87 -7.84 5.66
CA LEU A 256 -3.74 -7.55 4.52
C LEU A 256 -4.27 -8.84 3.90
N VAL A 257 -5.59 -8.87 3.68
CA VAL A 257 -6.28 -10.02 3.09
C VAL A 257 -6.05 -10.05 1.57
N GLN A 258 -5.40 -11.10 1.07
CA GLN A 258 -5.17 -11.37 -0.35
C GLN A 258 -6.23 -12.27 -0.97
N GLY A 259 -6.98 -12.99 -0.15
CA GLY A 259 -8.00 -13.92 -0.62
C GLY A 259 -8.85 -14.44 0.52
N ILE A 260 -10.06 -14.90 0.19
CA ILE A 260 -11.01 -15.42 1.17
C ILE A 260 -11.49 -16.79 0.69
N ARG A 261 -11.44 -17.78 1.57
CA ARG A 261 -12.11 -19.07 1.35
C ARG A 261 -13.17 -19.25 2.42
N GLU A 262 -14.36 -19.59 1.97
CA GLU A 262 -15.49 -19.83 2.84
C GLU A 262 -15.97 -21.27 2.74
N ARG A 263 -16.25 -21.87 3.89
CA ARG A 263 -16.83 -23.22 4.00
C ARG A 263 -18.11 -23.16 4.81
N TYR A 264 -19.15 -23.79 4.26
CA TYR A 264 -20.42 -24.03 4.93
C TYR A 264 -20.51 -25.52 5.29
N GLY A 265 -20.79 -25.79 6.55
CA GLY A 265 -21.24 -27.08 7.08
C GLY A 265 -22.61 -26.94 7.72
N ASP A 266 -23.16 -28.03 8.26
CA ASP A 266 -24.53 -28.06 8.79
C ASP A 266 -24.77 -27.05 9.93
N THR A 267 -23.77 -26.87 10.79
CA THR A 267 -23.80 -25.91 11.91
C THR A 267 -22.58 -24.99 11.94
N GLU A 268 -21.71 -25.08 10.93
CA GLU A 268 -20.43 -24.37 10.92
C GLU A 268 -20.31 -23.48 9.69
N ARG A 269 -20.00 -22.21 9.92
CA ARG A 269 -19.48 -21.32 8.89
C ARG A 269 -18.03 -20.97 9.24
N VAL A 270 -17.12 -21.29 8.32
CA VAL A 270 -15.68 -21.11 8.52
C VAL A 270 -15.11 -20.23 7.42
N LEU A 271 -14.49 -19.13 7.81
CA LEU A 271 -13.76 -18.22 6.94
C LEU A 271 -12.26 -18.49 7.08
N ARG A 272 -11.56 -18.50 5.95
CA ARG A 272 -10.10 -18.56 5.90
C ARG A 272 -9.61 -17.37 5.09
N PHE A 273 -9.01 -16.42 5.77
CA PHE A 273 -8.37 -15.26 5.15
C PHE A 273 -6.94 -15.64 4.77
N LEU A 274 -6.57 -15.46 3.50
CA LEU A 274 -5.21 -15.59 3.03
C LEU A 274 -4.54 -14.23 3.20
N CYS A 275 -3.41 -14.17 3.89
CA CYS A 275 -2.88 -12.91 4.38
C CYS A 275 -1.40 -12.72 4.05
N VAL A 276 -1.00 -11.44 3.98
CA VAL A 276 0.38 -10.96 3.93
C VAL A 276 0.54 -9.84 4.95
N PRO A 277 1.76 -9.51 5.40
CA PRO A 277 1.98 -8.37 6.30
C PRO A 277 1.41 -7.07 5.73
N ALA A 278 0.76 -6.26 6.59
CA ALA A 278 0.20 -4.96 6.20
C ALA A 278 1.25 -3.84 6.17
N SER A 279 2.30 -3.97 6.99
CA SER A 279 3.32 -2.94 7.22
C SER A 279 4.03 -2.36 5.99
N PRO A 280 4.27 -3.06 4.85
CA PRO A 280 4.86 -2.38 3.70
C PRO A 280 3.97 -1.28 3.11
N TRP A 281 2.68 -1.23 3.48
CA TRP A 281 1.70 -0.26 3.01
C TRP A 281 1.45 0.88 4.01
N ASP A 282 2.17 0.89 5.14
CA ASP A 282 2.16 2.02 6.07
C ASP A 282 2.98 3.17 5.48
N ALA A 283 2.26 4.13 4.92
CA ALA A 283 2.82 5.24 4.16
C ALA A 283 2.93 6.50 5.02
N VAL A 284 4.03 7.23 4.87
CA VAL A 284 4.19 8.58 5.41
C VAL A 284 3.26 9.53 4.66
N VAL A 285 2.35 10.16 5.40
CA VAL A 285 1.54 11.30 4.94
C VAL A 285 2.19 12.58 5.45
N VAL A 286 2.68 13.40 4.52
CA VAL A 286 3.37 14.66 4.86
C VAL A 286 2.45 15.57 5.66
N GLY A 287 2.94 16.06 6.80
CA GLY A 287 2.19 16.98 7.69
C GLY A 287 1.25 16.29 8.68
N GLU A 288 1.04 14.97 8.57
CA GLU A 288 0.25 14.19 9.53
C GLU A 288 1.09 13.12 10.23
N THR A 289 2.01 12.51 9.50
CA THR A 289 2.82 11.40 9.98
C THR A 289 4.05 11.88 10.74
N LYS A 290 4.19 11.39 11.98
CA LYS A 290 5.42 11.52 12.75
C LYS A 290 6.51 10.66 12.10
N VAL A 291 7.66 11.25 11.89
CA VAL A 291 8.83 10.57 11.33
C VAL A 291 9.92 10.49 12.37
N ASP A 292 10.66 9.39 12.33
CA ASP A 292 11.81 9.17 13.21
C ASP A 292 12.93 10.18 12.90
N THR A 293 13.80 10.41 13.88
CA THR A 293 15.09 11.05 13.59
C THR A 293 16.02 10.06 12.88
N ALA A 294 17.05 10.55 12.18
CA ALA A 294 17.93 9.68 11.39
C ALA A 294 18.75 8.71 12.26
N GLY A 295 18.93 9.00 13.54
CA GLY A 295 19.46 8.08 14.53
C GLY A 295 19.40 8.65 15.94
N SER A 296 18.96 7.83 16.90
CA SER A 296 19.03 8.15 18.33
C SER A 296 19.23 6.90 19.19
N GLU A 297 19.79 7.07 20.38
CA GLU A 297 20.09 5.99 21.32
C GLU A 297 19.95 6.43 22.77
N LEU A 298 19.79 5.48 23.68
CA LEU A 298 19.79 5.75 25.11
C LEU A 298 21.15 6.27 25.57
N ASP A 299 21.20 7.46 26.15
CA ASP A 299 22.41 8.01 26.77
C ASP A 299 22.77 7.24 28.06
N SER A 300 21.75 6.79 28.79
CA SER A 300 21.91 5.95 29.98
C SER A 300 20.94 4.77 30.01
N GLY A 301 21.35 3.68 30.68
CA GLY A 301 20.49 2.50 30.82
C GLY A 301 19.28 2.77 31.72
N ILE A 302 18.15 2.14 31.40
CA ILE A 302 16.89 2.29 32.15
C ILE A 302 16.42 0.96 32.74
N SER A 303 15.80 0.99 33.92
CA SER A 303 15.17 -0.19 34.53
C SER A 303 13.88 -0.58 33.80
N ASP A 304 13.29 -1.72 34.16
CA ASP A 304 11.98 -2.17 33.68
C ASP A 304 10.78 -1.35 34.22
N SER A 305 11.03 -0.44 35.17
CA SER A 305 10.03 0.42 35.80
C SER A 305 10.33 1.91 35.65
N ALA A 306 11.29 2.28 34.79
CA ALA A 306 11.71 3.66 34.62
C ALA A 306 10.56 4.53 34.07
N THR A 307 10.41 5.73 34.62
CA THR A 307 9.40 6.73 34.22
C THR A 307 10.01 7.85 33.36
N SER A 308 11.30 7.79 33.09
CA SER A 308 12.00 8.70 32.19
C SER A 308 13.18 7.97 31.54
N MET A 309 13.63 8.50 30.40
CA MET A 309 14.86 8.04 29.76
C MET A 309 15.57 9.21 29.10
N ASP A 310 16.90 9.17 29.12
CA ASP A 310 17.73 10.18 28.47
C ASP A 310 18.18 9.65 27.11
N VAL A 311 17.88 10.38 26.04
CA VAL A 311 18.11 9.97 24.65
C VAL A 311 19.04 10.97 23.98
N ALA A 312 20.11 10.45 23.38
CA ALA A 312 21.02 11.22 22.55
C ALA A 312 20.66 11.06 21.08
N THR A 313 20.49 12.17 20.36
CA THR A 313 20.36 12.16 18.89
C THR A 313 21.75 11.98 18.28
N THR A 314 21.98 10.86 17.59
CA THR A 314 23.29 10.55 16.98
C THR A 314 23.41 11.11 15.56
N VAL A 315 22.30 11.18 14.83
CA VAL A 315 22.23 11.75 13.47
C VAL A 315 20.85 12.37 13.25
N GLY A 316 20.80 13.56 12.67
CA GLY A 316 19.55 14.23 12.31
C GLY A 316 19.20 15.38 13.26
N GLU A 317 17.93 15.77 13.22
CA GLU A 317 17.37 16.79 14.11
C GLU A 317 16.96 16.15 15.45
N ASP A 318 16.93 16.96 16.50
CA ASP A 318 16.41 16.56 17.80
C ASP A 318 14.92 16.17 17.72
N TRP A 319 14.48 15.33 18.65
CA TRP A 319 13.08 14.94 18.76
C TRP A 319 12.21 16.15 19.10
N THR A 320 10.99 16.16 18.56
CA THR A 320 10.05 17.26 18.79
C THR A 320 9.80 17.48 20.29
N THR A 321 9.70 18.75 20.66
CA THR A 321 9.29 19.20 22.00
C THR A 321 7.92 19.87 21.98
N ASP A 322 7.21 19.81 20.84
CA ASP A 322 5.87 20.35 20.73
C ASP A 322 4.87 19.47 21.48
N SER A 323 4.29 20.01 22.53
CA SER A 323 3.24 19.36 23.33
C SER A 323 2.06 18.82 22.51
N GLY A 324 1.77 19.40 21.34
CA GLY A 324 0.70 18.94 20.45
C GLY A 324 0.99 17.61 19.76
N GLU A 325 2.25 17.18 19.76
CA GLU A 325 2.69 15.93 19.14
C GLU A 325 2.61 14.73 20.08
N PHE A 326 2.31 14.92 21.36
CA PHE A 326 2.23 13.84 22.34
C PHE A 326 0.79 13.39 22.63
N PRO A 327 0.59 12.12 23.04
CA PRO A 327 1.59 11.08 23.22
C PRO A 327 1.96 10.35 21.91
N PHE A 328 3.13 9.70 21.90
CA PHE A 328 3.49 8.74 20.86
C PHE A 328 4.37 7.60 21.41
N ASP A 329 4.40 6.49 20.68
CA ASP A 329 5.16 5.30 21.09
C ASP A 329 6.54 5.24 20.43
N VAL A 330 7.53 4.82 21.21
CA VAL A 330 8.90 4.53 20.74
C VAL A 330 9.24 3.06 20.98
N GLU A 331 10.00 2.48 20.06
CA GLU A 331 10.61 1.17 20.20
C GLU A 331 12.03 1.33 20.75
N VAL A 332 12.30 0.66 21.88
CA VAL A 332 13.62 0.58 22.51
C VAL A 332 13.95 -0.90 22.69
N GLY A 333 14.91 -1.40 21.92
CA GLY A 333 15.31 -2.81 21.98
C GLY A 333 14.15 -3.81 21.78
N GLY A 334 13.08 -3.43 21.08
CA GLY A 334 11.88 -4.24 20.88
C GLY A 334 10.78 -4.08 21.93
N GLU A 335 10.98 -3.32 23.02
CA GLU A 335 9.89 -2.86 23.88
C GLU A 335 9.26 -1.60 23.30
N GLU A 336 7.93 -1.54 23.24
CA GLU A 336 7.19 -0.32 22.92
C GLU A 336 6.86 0.46 24.21
N ILE A 337 7.18 1.75 24.22
CA ILE A 337 7.06 2.66 25.37
C ILE A 337 6.31 3.93 24.93
N THR A 338 5.26 4.32 25.65
CA THR A 338 4.50 5.55 25.37
C THR A 338 5.14 6.76 26.04
N ILE A 339 5.53 7.73 25.21
CA ILE A 339 6.15 9.00 25.61
C ILE A 339 5.09 10.09 25.64
N SER A 340 5.02 10.81 26.75
CA SER A 340 4.02 11.88 26.95
C SER A 340 4.60 13.28 26.85
N ASP A 341 5.93 13.43 26.95
CA ASP A 341 6.60 14.74 26.88
C ASP A 341 8.10 14.53 26.64
N ILE A 342 8.76 15.48 25.97
CA ILE A 342 10.22 15.50 25.78
C ILE A 342 10.75 16.90 26.12
N GLY A 343 11.77 16.94 26.98
CA GLY A 343 12.47 18.16 27.34
C GLY A 343 13.37 18.69 26.22
N SER A 344 13.68 19.99 26.26
CA SER A 344 14.69 20.58 25.37
C SER A 344 16.06 19.94 25.59
N ALA A 345 16.84 19.81 24.52
CA ALA A 345 18.14 19.19 24.58
C ALA A 345 19.11 19.99 25.48
N VAL A 346 19.84 19.27 26.34
CA VAL A 346 20.97 19.78 27.12
C VAL A 346 22.18 18.94 26.75
N ASP A 347 23.23 19.57 26.22
CA ASP A 347 24.44 18.90 25.74
C ASP A 347 24.20 17.75 24.72
N GLY A 348 23.15 17.89 23.90
CA GLY A 348 22.80 16.90 22.86
C GLY A 348 21.95 15.73 23.36
N VAL A 349 21.44 15.80 24.59
CA VAL A 349 20.59 14.79 25.20
C VAL A 349 19.23 15.38 25.56
N GLN A 350 18.16 14.68 25.23
CA GLN A 350 16.78 15.01 25.59
C GLN A 350 16.22 14.01 26.60
N THR A 351 15.57 14.50 27.66
CA THR A 351 14.89 13.65 28.63
C THR A 351 13.45 13.41 28.19
N PHE A 352 13.10 12.15 27.98
CA PHE A 352 11.77 11.69 27.60
C PHE A 352 11.00 11.31 28.86
N THR A 353 9.76 11.76 28.97
CA THR A 353 8.83 11.36 30.04
C THR A 353 8.02 10.16 29.58
N ILE A 354 8.12 9.06 30.34
CA ILE A 354 7.44 7.80 30.05
C ILE A 354 6.11 7.77 30.79
N SER A 355 5.03 7.64 30.03
CA SER A 355 3.67 7.50 30.56
C SER A 355 3.20 6.05 30.68
N GLU A 356 3.68 5.18 29.78
CA GLU A 356 3.35 3.76 29.81
C GLU A 356 4.55 2.93 29.32
N ARG A 357 4.83 1.82 30.02
CA ARG A 357 5.85 0.84 29.67
C ARG A 357 5.20 -0.40 29.10
N SER A 358 5.95 -1.13 28.29
CA SER A 358 5.57 -2.47 27.84
C SER A 358 4.23 -2.52 27.12
N VAL A 359 3.96 -1.55 26.24
CA VAL A 359 2.71 -1.43 25.46
C VAL A 359 2.46 -2.70 24.65
N ASN A 360 3.52 -3.28 24.09
CA ASN A 360 3.50 -4.54 23.34
C ASN A 360 3.70 -5.80 24.22
N GLY A 361 3.59 -5.66 25.55
CA GLY A 361 3.73 -6.76 26.53
C GLY A 361 5.17 -7.18 26.83
N ILE A 362 6.19 -6.50 26.28
CA ILE A 362 7.61 -6.75 26.59
C ILE A 362 8.04 -5.87 27.75
N THR A 363 8.49 -6.48 28.85
CA THR A 363 9.02 -5.77 30.02
C THR A 363 10.47 -6.17 30.26
N LYS A 364 11.41 -5.21 30.19
CA LYS A 364 12.83 -5.43 30.48
C LYS A 364 13.58 -4.14 30.81
N SER A 365 14.78 -4.28 31.38
CA SER A 365 15.76 -3.20 31.41
C SER A 365 16.46 -3.06 30.05
N HIS A 366 16.93 -1.86 29.75
CA HIS A 366 17.71 -1.57 28.53
C HIS A 366 19.03 -0.92 28.90
N ASP A 367 20.08 -1.28 28.16
CA ASP A 367 21.42 -0.75 28.36
C ASP A 367 21.61 0.57 27.60
N THR A 368 22.60 1.37 28.01
CA THR A 368 23.06 2.55 27.25
C THR A 368 23.46 2.15 25.82
N GLY A 369 23.26 3.06 24.86
CA GLY A 369 23.48 2.81 23.43
C GLY A 369 22.39 1.96 22.75
N THR A 370 21.33 1.56 23.47
CA THR A 370 20.19 0.92 22.82
C THR A 370 19.48 1.93 21.93
N GLY A 371 19.32 1.58 20.64
CA GLY A 371 18.66 2.48 19.69
C GLY A 371 17.23 2.79 20.09
N VAL A 372 16.86 4.06 19.95
CA VAL A 372 15.51 4.60 20.18
C VAL A 372 14.95 5.03 18.83
N ARG A 373 13.74 4.56 18.52
CA ARG A 373 13.06 4.82 17.24
C ARG A 373 11.57 4.96 17.46
N ILE A 374 10.86 5.60 16.54
CA ILE A 374 9.39 5.60 16.59
C ILE A 374 8.88 4.15 16.45
N ALA A 375 7.91 3.74 17.27
CA ALA A 375 7.46 2.35 17.34
C ALA A 375 6.84 1.88 16.02
N ARG A 376 5.92 2.70 15.47
CA ARG A 376 5.36 2.49 14.13
C ARG A 376 6.30 3.06 13.09
N LYS A 377 7.24 2.23 12.65
CA LYS A 377 8.10 2.56 11.50
C LYS A 377 7.23 2.65 10.25
N HIS A 378 6.97 3.86 9.78
CA HIS A 378 6.41 4.05 8.45
C HIS A 378 7.41 3.51 7.43
N ARG A 379 7.00 2.50 6.66
CA ARG A 379 7.93 1.75 5.81
C ARG A 379 7.88 2.23 4.35
N ALA A 380 6.95 3.11 4.00
CA ALA A 380 6.82 3.71 2.67
C ALA A 380 6.74 5.24 2.76
N VAL A 381 7.40 5.96 1.84
CA VAL A 381 7.17 7.39 1.63
C VAL A 381 6.39 7.54 0.33
N VAL A 382 5.20 8.14 0.41
CA VAL A 382 4.37 8.43 -0.77
C VAL A 382 4.33 9.94 -0.93
N TRP A 383 4.77 10.43 -2.09
CA TRP A 383 4.55 11.81 -2.49
C TRP A 383 3.14 11.89 -3.07
N LEU A 384 2.20 12.40 -2.27
CA LEU A 384 0.84 12.73 -2.72
C LEU A 384 0.84 14.00 -3.56
#